data_AF-A0A7Y5UYG2-F1
#
_entry.id   AF-A0A7Y5UYG2-F1
#
_cell.length_a   1.000
_cell.length_b   1.000
_cell.length_c   1.000
_cell.angle_alpha   90.00
_cell.angle_beta   90.00
_cell.angle_gamma   90.00
#
_symmetry.space_group_name_H-M   'P 1'
#
loop_
_entity.id
_entity.type
_entity.pdbx_description
1 polymer ?
#
loop_
_entity_poly.entity_id
_entity_poly.type
_entity_poly.pdbx_seq_one_letter_code
_entity_poly.pdbx_strand_id
1 'polypeptide(L)'
;MNDLGWIPGRVRLRDFAGPIGLGLFGPGSESTFYPAGTVIVHGWRGHTEMPVDTAARRGDTQAIEQARGRLDELLRKYAKRVEIAGEPCLFWEKPLEGAWKPDWGGPPVTTLHNADAWYPARVLVELYRYDRQRGQARADYLAAIDGVFNWTKHFVWTRNEFADVPSSPFAIGGTLSAAFLLDYYFTFCDDPSRRDNAALALALARNVTWRYLPLWAMDSDRYDSDLDSSFLIEPNSGRDWAALACANEVHWNIDALTQVYVHTGDERMRYYLRGILDRWPALYRPVYETSLEQAGQDAMTEGLGFFDGAGPGRGGRYNYGTAATLPLNEPVGNSKLRVVAGARAAIGFCKDGTHSDLADYRTDGRGACAFRLVSGLPGEFDVSFSYPYVDISKLAVRLTRDGQARTLGAEQVRHPEQSPSSLYLGGLRAGDVIQIGELPADTTAYAPPAVAPSEAAPAGWRLQTLAAEVTLPRDWRDTSSYAGLVVGLRWACGVPYQQTERA
;
A
#
# COMPACT_ATOMS: atom_id res chain seq x y z
N MET A 1 -5.96 2.30 16.35
CA MET A 1 -6.38 3.69 16.10
C MET A 1 -6.01 4.08 14.66
N ASN A 2 -6.63 5.08 14.03
CA ASN A 2 -6.29 5.50 12.63
C ASN A 2 -5.51 6.83 12.57
N ASP A 3 -4.89 7.22 13.70
CA ASP A 3 -4.26 8.52 13.87
C ASP A 3 -2.79 8.49 13.43
N LEU A 4 -2.45 9.36 12.49
CA LEU A 4 -1.12 9.55 11.92
C LEU A 4 -0.40 10.78 12.51
N GLY A 5 -0.88 11.28 13.64
CA GLY A 5 -0.25 12.35 14.41
C GLY A 5 1.19 12.03 14.83
N TRP A 6 1.58 10.76 14.81
CA TRP A 6 2.94 10.31 15.06
C TRP A 6 3.90 10.54 13.89
N ILE A 7 3.46 10.90 12.68
CA ILE A 7 4.40 11.14 11.56
C ILE A 7 5.32 12.34 11.92
N PRO A 8 6.66 12.20 11.77
CA PRO A 8 7.61 13.28 12.04
C PRO A 8 7.27 14.57 11.29
N GLY A 9 7.28 15.70 12.00
CA GLY A 9 6.74 16.97 11.51
C GLY A 9 7.41 17.49 10.24
N ARG A 10 8.73 17.32 10.09
CA ARG A 10 9.46 17.76 8.89
C ARG A 10 9.24 16.86 7.67
N VAL A 11 8.60 15.70 7.86
CA VAL A 11 8.27 14.74 6.80
C VAL A 11 6.83 14.92 6.33
N ARG A 12 5.96 15.57 7.10
CA ARG A 12 4.52 15.71 6.81
C ARG A 12 4.22 16.31 5.43
N LEU A 13 3.17 15.79 4.79
CA LEU A 13 2.69 16.23 3.49
C LEU A 13 2.03 17.61 3.55
N ARG A 14 2.67 18.59 2.91
CA ARG A 14 2.09 19.92 2.69
C ARG A 14 1.11 19.95 1.52
N ASP A 15 1.36 19.12 0.51
CA ASP A 15 0.51 18.94 -0.66
C ASP A 15 0.51 17.47 -1.10
N PHE A 16 -0.38 17.10 -2.02
CA PHE A 16 -0.45 15.77 -2.60
C PHE A 16 0.87 15.45 -3.31
N ALA A 17 1.41 14.26 -3.04
CA ALA A 17 2.58 13.74 -3.73
C ALA A 17 2.24 13.53 -5.21
N GLY A 18 3.16 13.94 -6.09
CA GLY A 18 3.08 13.69 -7.53
C GLY A 18 3.80 12.40 -7.95
N PRO A 19 3.76 12.06 -9.24
CA PRO A 19 4.54 10.96 -9.78
C PRO A 19 6.04 11.23 -9.64
N ILE A 20 6.84 10.17 -9.59
CA ILE A 20 8.27 10.31 -9.85
C ILE A 20 8.54 10.56 -11.33
N GLY A 21 9.77 11.00 -11.64
CA GLY A 21 10.15 11.30 -13.01
C GLY A 21 10.21 10.08 -13.94
N LEU A 22 10.40 10.37 -15.23
CA LEU A 22 10.51 9.39 -16.32
C LEU A 22 11.94 8.82 -16.49
N GLY A 23 12.75 8.88 -15.44
CA GLY A 23 14.07 8.25 -15.42
C GLY A 23 13.95 6.74 -15.22
N LEU A 24 13.49 6.01 -16.24
CA LEU A 24 13.17 4.57 -16.14
C LEU A 24 14.39 3.68 -15.88
N PHE A 25 15.56 4.09 -16.34
CA PHE A 25 16.83 3.39 -16.15
C PHE A 25 18.00 4.34 -16.37
N GLY A 26 19.16 3.98 -15.83
CA GLY A 26 20.37 4.79 -15.90
C GLY A 26 21.48 4.25 -15.01
N PRO A 27 22.58 4.99 -14.85
CA PRO A 27 23.65 4.62 -13.92
C PRO A 27 23.09 4.48 -12.50
N GLY A 28 23.37 3.36 -11.85
CA GLY A 28 23.02 3.15 -10.46
C GLY A 28 23.79 4.08 -9.52
N SER A 29 23.18 4.45 -8.39
CA SER A 29 23.76 5.37 -7.40
C SER A 29 24.49 4.67 -6.25
N GLU A 30 24.29 3.37 -6.06
CA GLU A 30 24.77 2.64 -4.88
C GLU A 30 26.13 2.01 -5.15
N SER A 31 27.18 2.79 -4.93
CA SER A 31 28.57 2.38 -5.17
C SER A 31 29.04 1.20 -4.31
N THR A 32 28.29 0.84 -3.26
CA THR A 32 28.52 -0.35 -2.43
C THR A 32 28.39 -1.64 -3.24
N PHE A 33 27.42 -1.70 -4.14
CA PHE A 33 26.97 -2.95 -4.77
C PHE A 33 27.58 -3.20 -6.15
N TYR A 34 27.75 -2.15 -6.93
CA TYR A 34 28.18 -2.24 -8.33
C TYR A 34 29.19 -1.13 -8.69
N PRO A 35 30.06 -1.35 -9.69
CA PRO A 35 30.99 -0.32 -10.17
C PRO A 35 30.24 0.87 -10.81
N ALA A 36 30.92 2.02 -10.84
CA ALA A 36 30.43 3.20 -11.55
C ALA A 36 30.16 2.88 -13.03
N GLY A 37 29.05 3.38 -13.57
CA GLY A 37 28.61 3.12 -14.93
C GLY A 37 27.76 1.87 -15.11
N THR A 38 27.52 1.07 -14.06
CA THR A 38 26.54 -0.01 -14.08
C THR A 38 25.14 0.56 -14.27
N VAL A 39 24.41 0.05 -15.28
CA VAL A 39 23.07 0.53 -15.64
C VAL A 39 22.03 -0.36 -14.97
N ILE A 40 21.09 0.26 -14.26
CA ILE A 40 19.98 -0.41 -13.58
C ILE A 40 18.64 0.23 -13.96
N VAL A 41 17.56 -0.51 -13.74
CA VAL A 41 16.22 0.09 -13.73
C VAL A 41 16.10 0.99 -12.50
N HIS A 42 15.37 2.11 -12.62
CA HIS A 42 14.94 2.92 -11.49
C HIS A 42 13.42 2.98 -11.45
N GLY A 43 12.85 3.03 -10.27
CA GLY A 43 11.41 3.24 -10.16
C GLY A 43 10.80 3.13 -8.79
N TRP A 44 11.63 2.98 -7.77
CA TRP A 44 11.23 2.58 -6.44
C TRP A 44 10.01 3.27 -5.82
N ARG A 45 9.95 4.60 -5.97
CA ARG A 45 8.87 5.44 -5.44
C ARG A 45 7.68 5.59 -6.38
N GLY A 46 7.70 4.88 -7.51
CA GLY A 46 6.71 4.95 -8.56
C GLY A 46 5.55 4.00 -8.31
N HIS A 47 5.06 3.89 -7.06
CA HIS A 47 3.90 3.09 -6.66
C HIS A 47 2.63 3.94 -6.44
N THR A 48 2.73 5.27 -6.42
CA THR A 48 1.60 6.18 -6.19
C THR A 48 0.98 6.66 -7.51
N GLU A 49 1.33 7.86 -7.95
CA GLU A 49 0.82 8.50 -9.16
C GLU A 49 1.71 8.24 -10.36
N MET A 50 1.12 8.38 -11.54
CA MET A 50 1.76 7.99 -12.78
C MET A 50 2.17 9.22 -13.63
N PRO A 51 3.38 9.19 -14.24
CA PRO A 51 3.96 10.36 -14.88
C PRO A 51 3.35 10.73 -16.24
N VAL A 52 2.87 9.77 -17.04
CA VAL A 52 2.38 10.05 -18.41
C VAL A 52 1.00 10.71 -18.39
N ASP A 53 0.12 10.33 -17.47
CA ASP A 53 -1.20 10.89 -17.23
C ASP A 53 -1.04 12.32 -16.70
N THR A 54 -0.09 12.53 -15.78
CA THR A 54 0.25 13.87 -15.27
C THR A 54 0.80 14.77 -16.38
N ALA A 55 1.69 14.24 -17.24
CA ALA A 55 2.19 14.97 -18.40
C ALA A 55 1.08 15.28 -19.41
N ALA A 56 0.20 14.32 -19.69
CA ALA A 56 -0.94 14.49 -20.60
C ALA A 56 -1.90 15.58 -20.13
N ARG A 57 -2.16 15.68 -18.82
CA ARG A 57 -2.98 16.74 -18.22
C ARG A 57 -2.37 18.13 -18.39
N ARG A 58 -1.05 18.23 -18.27
CA ARG A 58 -0.30 19.49 -18.46
C ARG A 58 -0.10 19.85 -19.93
N GLY A 59 -0.53 18.99 -20.85
CA GLY A 59 -0.25 19.15 -22.28
C GLY A 59 1.23 18.97 -22.63
N ASP A 60 2.02 18.32 -21.77
CA ASP A 60 3.44 18.10 -21.95
C ASP A 60 3.69 16.89 -22.86
N THR A 61 3.50 17.10 -24.17
CA THR A 61 3.75 16.08 -25.18
C THR A 61 5.22 15.67 -25.28
N GLN A 62 6.14 16.56 -24.88
CA GLN A 62 7.57 16.27 -24.91
C GLN A 62 7.93 15.21 -23.87
N ALA A 63 7.43 15.32 -22.64
CA ALA A 63 7.64 14.32 -21.61
C ALA A 63 7.04 12.96 -22.01
N ILE A 64 5.87 12.94 -22.64
CA ILE A 64 5.23 11.70 -23.13
C ILE A 64 6.10 11.02 -24.19
N GLU A 65 6.58 11.76 -25.19
CA GLU A 65 7.46 11.20 -26.22
C GLU A 65 8.82 10.77 -25.67
N GLN A 66 9.34 11.46 -24.64
CA GLN A 66 10.53 11.02 -23.92
C GLN A 66 10.30 9.70 -23.17
N ALA A 67 9.16 9.56 -22.47
CA ALA A 67 8.77 8.31 -21.81
C ALA A 67 8.72 7.15 -22.81
N ARG A 68 8.06 7.39 -23.95
CA ARG A 68 7.93 6.45 -25.05
C ARG A 68 9.28 6.01 -25.59
N GLY A 69 10.17 6.95 -25.90
CA GLY A 69 11.51 6.65 -26.39
C GLY A 69 12.34 5.82 -25.41
N ARG A 70 12.28 6.16 -24.11
CA ARG A 70 12.97 5.41 -23.05
C ARG A 70 12.43 3.98 -22.94
N LEU A 71 11.12 3.82 -22.99
CA LEU A 71 10.48 2.51 -22.87
C LEU A 71 10.72 1.64 -24.11
N ASP A 72 10.66 2.22 -25.31
CA ASP A 72 11.00 1.53 -26.56
C ASP A 72 12.47 1.07 -26.55
N GLU A 73 13.38 1.89 -26.01
CA GLU A 73 14.77 1.49 -25.80
C GLU A 73 14.88 0.30 -24.82
N LEU A 74 14.19 0.37 -23.68
CA LEU A 74 14.19 -0.69 -22.66
C LEU A 74 13.63 -2.01 -23.21
N LEU A 75 12.54 -1.96 -23.98
CA LEU A 75 11.93 -3.12 -24.64
C LEU A 75 12.82 -3.73 -25.73
N ARG A 76 13.46 -2.89 -26.54
CA ARG A 76 14.29 -3.33 -27.67
C ARG A 76 15.63 -3.88 -27.22
N LYS A 77 16.27 -3.25 -26.22
CA LYS A 77 17.65 -3.53 -25.84
C LYS A 77 17.77 -4.50 -24.67
N TYR A 78 16.88 -4.41 -23.69
CA TYR A 78 17.07 -5.09 -22.39
C TYR A 78 15.98 -6.09 -22.02
N ALA A 79 14.85 -6.13 -22.72
CA ALA A 79 13.79 -7.07 -22.38
C ALA A 79 14.26 -8.52 -22.55
N LYS A 80 14.14 -9.32 -21.49
CA LYS A 80 14.30 -10.77 -21.54
C LYS A 80 12.96 -11.42 -21.75
N ARG A 81 12.90 -12.25 -22.79
CA ARG A 81 11.72 -13.01 -23.16
C ARG A 81 12.00 -14.47 -22.87
N VAL A 82 11.14 -15.07 -22.07
CA VAL A 82 11.26 -16.47 -21.64
C VAL A 82 9.88 -17.11 -21.69
N GLU A 83 9.84 -18.43 -21.84
CA GLU A 83 8.60 -19.20 -21.72
C GLU A 83 8.60 -19.91 -20.37
N ILE A 84 7.59 -19.67 -19.54
CA ILE A 84 7.43 -20.33 -18.24
C ILE A 84 6.08 -21.04 -18.24
N ALA A 85 6.10 -22.35 -18.04
CA ALA A 85 4.90 -23.18 -18.05
C ALA A 85 4.02 -22.98 -19.31
N GLY A 86 4.65 -22.76 -20.47
CA GLY A 86 3.96 -22.51 -21.74
C GLY A 86 3.47 -21.08 -21.94
N GLU A 87 3.75 -20.16 -21.00
CA GLU A 87 3.33 -18.77 -21.08
C GLU A 87 4.48 -17.87 -21.54
N PRO A 88 4.28 -17.01 -22.57
CA PRO A 88 5.27 -16.04 -22.98
C PRO A 88 5.39 -14.97 -21.90
N CYS A 89 6.57 -14.87 -21.30
CA CYS A 89 6.90 -13.91 -20.26
C CYS A 89 7.89 -12.86 -20.79
N LEU A 90 7.81 -11.65 -20.23
CA LEU A 90 8.76 -10.57 -20.45
C LEU A 90 9.14 -9.94 -19.11
N PHE A 91 10.44 -9.72 -18.89
CA PHE A 91 10.93 -8.94 -17.76
C PHE A 91 12.35 -8.39 -18.01
N TRP A 92 12.94 -7.71 -17.02
CA TRP A 92 14.26 -7.08 -17.15
C TRP A 92 15.22 -7.54 -16.07
N GLU A 93 16.46 -7.86 -16.47
CA GLU A 93 17.51 -8.29 -15.55
C GLU A 93 18.07 -7.12 -14.72
N LYS A 94 18.64 -7.45 -13.56
CA LYS A 94 19.50 -6.56 -12.77
C LYS A 94 20.93 -7.14 -12.71
N PRO A 95 21.97 -6.39 -13.11
CA PRO A 95 21.91 -5.09 -13.80
C PRO A 95 21.41 -5.24 -15.26
N LEU A 96 21.05 -4.11 -15.90
CA LEU A 96 20.78 -4.07 -17.34
C LEU A 96 22.09 -4.11 -18.15
N GLU A 97 23.11 -3.39 -17.68
CA GLU A 97 24.48 -3.39 -18.21
C GLU A 97 25.50 -3.22 -17.07
N GLY A 98 26.69 -3.77 -17.24
CA GLY A 98 27.74 -3.73 -16.23
C GLY A 98 27.79 -5.00 -15.39
N ALA A 99 28.18 -4.88 -14.12
CA ALA A 99 28.44 -6.02 -13.25
C ALA A 99 28.20 -5.67 -11.79
N TRP A 100 28.02 -6.69 -10.95
CA TRP A 100 28.17 -6.53 -9.50
C TRP A 100 29.65 -6.43 -9.14
N LYS A 101 29.94 -5.84 -7.99
CA LYS A 101 31.29 -5.90 -7.40
C LYS A 101 31.62 -7.34 -6.96
N PRO A 102 32.91 -7.70 -6.85
CA PRO A 102 33.32 -9.05 -6.46
C PRO A 102 32.68 -9.56 -5.17
N ASP A 103 32.55 -8.70 -4.15
CA ASP A 103 31.96 -9.05 -2.85
C ASP A 103 30.46 -9.38 -2.93
N TRP A 104 29.81 -9.00 -4.04
CA TRP A 104 28.40 -9.26 -4.36
C TRP A 104 28.26 -10.30 -5.48
N GLY A 105 29.29 -11.12 -5.70
CA GLY A 105 29.30 -12.23 -6.67
C GLY A 105 29.82 -11.87 -8.06
N GLY A 106 30.14 -10.60 -8.32
CA GLY A 106 30.86 -10.19 -9.52
C GLY A 106 30.06 -10.23 -10.84
N PRO A 107 30.75 -10.14 -12.00
CA PRO A 107 30.13 -10.10 -13.33
C PRO A 107 29.13 -11.21 -13.68
N PRO A 108 29.26 -12.47 -13.21
CA PRO A 108 28.31 -13.54 -13.56
C PRO A 108 26.92 -13.37 -12.93
N VAL A 109 26.76 -12.54 -11.90
CA VAL A 109 25.49 -12.40 -11.19
C VAL A 109 24.52 -11.54 -11.99
N THR A 110 23.42 -12.14 -12.42
CA THR A 110 22.25 -11.45 -12.99
C THR A 110 20.99 -12.08 -12.41
N THR A 111 19.91 -11.31 -12.36
CA THR A 111 18.64 -11.81 -11.84
C THR A 111 17.45 -11.16 -12.55
N LEU A 112 16.41 -11.94 -12.82
CA LEU A 112 15.09 -11.44 -13.22
C LEU A 112 14.21 -11.09 -12.00
N HIS A 113 14.71 -11.28 -10.78
CA HIS A 113 14.07 -10.78 -9.57
C HIS A 113 14.56 -9.34 -9.35
N ASN A 114 13.92 -8.39 -10.03
CA ASN A 114 14.25 -6.96 -10.00
C ASN A 114 13.00 -6.15 -9.66
N ALA A 115 12.89 -5.70 -8.41
CA ALA A 115 11.69 -5.01 -7.92
C ALA A 115 11.40 -3.68 -8.63
N ASP A 116 12.43 -2.93 -9.05
CA ASP A 116 12.24 -1.68 -9.80
C ASP A 116 11.61 -1.89 -11.18
N ALA A 117 11.73 -3.09 -11.76
CA ALA A 117 11.28 -3.40 -13.12
C ALA A 117 9.75 -3.37 -13.31
N TRP A 118 8.98 -3.41 -12.21
CA TRP A 118 7.54 -3.17 -12.29
C TRP A 118 7.20 -1.70 -12.57
N TYR A 119 8.05 -0.73 -12.24
CA TYR A 119 7.75 0.68 -12.55
C TYR A 119 7.75 0.97 -14.07
N PRO A 120 8.76 0.58 -14.86
CA PRO A 120 8.65 0.66 -16.32
C PRO A 120 7.44 -0.10 -16.88
N ALA A 121 7.03 -1.21 -16.27
CA ALA A 121 5.82 -1.93 -16.66
C ALA A 121 4.55 -1.11 -16.39
N ARG A 122 4.48 -0.37 -15.27
CA ARG A 122 3.39 0.59 -15.02
C ARG A 122 3.38 1.70 -16.08
N VAL A 123 4.54 2.28 -16.40
CA VAL A 123 4.65 3.33 -17.44
C VAL A 123 4.24 2.80 -18.82
N LEU A 124 4.53 1.53 -19.12
CA LEU A 124 4.06 0.85 -20.32
C LEU A 124 2.53 0.74 -20.39
N VAL A 125 1.89 0.36 -19.28
CA VAL A 125 0.42 0.33 -19.18
C VAL A 125 -0.17 1.72 -19.40
N GLU A 126 0.45 2.75 -18.84
CA GLU A 126 0.00 4.13 -18.95
C GLU A 126 0.11 4.68 -20.38
N LEU A 127 1.24 4.47 -21.06
CA LEU A 127 1.40 4.82 -22.48
C LEU A 127 0.39 4.08 -23.34
N TYR A 128 0.14 2.80 -23.07
CA TYR A 128 -0.89 2.04 -23.77
C TYR A 128 -2.29 2.64 -23.56
N ARG A 129 -2.66 3.03 -22.33
CA ARG A 129 -3.92 3.75 -22.05
C ARG A 129 -4.00 5.06 -22.83
N TYR A 130 -2.94 5.87 -22.79
CA TYR A 130 -2.84 7.14 -23.49
C TYR A 130 -3.04 6.99 -25.01
N ASP A 131 -2.39 6.00 -25.62
CA ASP A 131 -2.48 5.68 -27.05
C ASP A 131 -3.87 5.13 -27.41
N ARG A 132 -4.42 4.23 -26.58
CA ARG A 132 -5.75 3.64 -26.78
C ARG A 132 -6.85 4.70 -26.79
N GLN A 133 -6.80 5.67 -25.88
CA GLN A 133 -7.76 6.78 -25.84
C GLN A 133 -7.74 7.64 -27.12
N ARG A 134 -6.65 7.59 -27.89
CA ARG A 134 -6.47 8.31 -29.17
C ARG A 134 -6.70 7.44 -30.40
N GLY A 135 -7.13 6.18 -30.22
CA GLY A 135 -7.29 5.23 -31.32
C GLY A 135 -5.96 4.76 -31.92
N GLN A 136 -4.86 4.85 -31.16
CA GLN A 136 -3.50 4.53 -31.59
C GLN A 136 -2.87 3.39 -30.77
N ALA A 137 -3.70 2.55 -30.15
CA ALA A 137 -3.26 1.45 -29.30
C ALA A 137 -2.19 0.58 -29.99
N ARG A 138 -1.02 0.47 -29.36
CA ARG A 138 0.12 -0.29 -29.85
C ARG A 138 0.03 -1.77 -29.47
N ALA A 139 -0.07 -2.65 -30.46
CA ALA A 139 -0.19 -4.10 -30.23
C ALA A 139 1.07 -4.71 -29.60
N ASP A 140 2.25 -4.17 -29.91
CA ASP A 140 3.52 -4.55 -29.31
C ASP A 140 3.60 -4.18 -27.83
N TYR A 141 3.02 -3.05 -27.43
CA TYR A 141 2.91 -2.66 -26.01
C TYR A 141 1.98 -3.61 -25.26
N LEU A 142 0.83 -3.91 -25.85
CA LEU A 142 -0.12 -4.85 -25.27
C LEU A 142 0.50 -6.23 -25.05
N ALA A 143 1.23 -6.75 -26.04
CA ALA A 143 1.95 -8.03 -25.92
C ALA A 143 3.04 -7.99 -24.84
N ALA A 144 3.73 -6.86 -24.67
CA ALA A 144 4.71 -6.69 -23.60
C ALA A 144 4.04 -6.61 -22.22
N ILE A 145 2.91 -5.91 -22.07
CA ILE A 145 2.14 -5.83 -20.83
C ILE A 145 1.67 -7.23 -20.40
N ASP A 146 1.09 -8.01 -21.33
CA ASP A 146 0.67 -9.38 -21.06
C ASP A 146 1.87 -10.27 -20.70
N GLY A 147 3.03 -10.06 -21.33
CA GLY A 147 4.28 -10.74 -20.98
C GLY A 147 4.77 -10.44 -19.56
N VAL A 148 4.69 -9.18 -19.10
CA VAL A 148 5.03 -8.82 -17.72
C VAL A 148 4.02 -9.38 -16.73
N PHE A 149 2.72 -9.35 -17.06
CA PHE A 149 1.69 -9.99 -16.25
C PHE A 149 1.95 -11.50 -16.09
N ASN A 150 2.30 -12.17 -17.19
CA ASN A 150 2.67 -13.58 -17.15
C ASN A 150 3.87 -13.83 -16.25
N TRP A 151 4.96 -13.06 -16.39
CA TRP A 151 6.09 -13.15 -15.46
C TRP A 151 5.67 -12.94 -13.99
N THR A 152 4.77 -11.98 -13.74
CA THR A 152 4.26 -11.65 -12.40
C THR A 152 3.41 -12.79 -11.79
N LYS A 153 2.91 -13.75 -12.57
CA LYS A 153 2.32 -14.99 -12.01
C LYS A 153 3.37 -15.92 -11.41
N HIS A 154 4.59 -15.88 -11.93
CA HIS A 154 5.63 -16.89 -11.66
C HIS A 154 6.73 -16.39 -10.71
N PHE A 155 6.89 -15.09 -10.49
CA PHE A 155 8.02 -14.54 -9.72
C PHE A 155 8.04 -14.96 -8.24
N VAL A 156 6.88 -15.37 -7.68
CA VAL A 156 6.67 -15.61 -6.25
C VAL A 156 7.38 -16.86 -5.69
N TRP A 157 8.16 -17.61 -6.48
CA TRP A 157 8.58 -18.96 -6.10
C TRP A 157 10.04 -19.22 -5.73
N THR A 158 11.04 -18.33 -5.84
CA THR A 158 12.43 -18.86 -5.76
C THR A 158 13.54 -18.07 -5.07
N ARG A 159 13.47 -16.75 -4.85
CA ARG A 159 14.53 -15.94 -4.16
C ARG A 159 14.06 -14.49 -3.97
N ASN A 160 14.82 -13.70 -3.19
CA ASN A 160 14.57 -12.26 -3.04
C ASN A 160 14.67 -11.49 -4.38
N GLU A 161 13.88 -10.44 -4.52
CA GLU A 161 13.85 -9.44 -5.60
C GLU A 161 14.92 -8.34 -5.54
N PHE A 162 15.82 -8.50 -4.57
CA PHE A 162 17.00 -7.70 -4.39
C PHE A 162 18.23 -8.60 -4.50
N ALA A 163 19.14 -8.22 -5.37
CA ALA A 163 20.33 -9.00 -5.68
C ALA A 163 21.36 -8.99 -4.54
N ASP A 164 21.30 -8.02 -3.64
CA ASP A 164 22.14 -7.90 -2.45
C ASP A 164 21.62 -8.70 -1.23
N VAL A 165 20.35 -9.12 -1.24
CA VAL A 165 19.75 -9.91 -0.14
C VAL A 165 19.05 -11.17 -0.65
N PRO A 166 19.70 -12.03 -1.46
CA PRO A 166 19.04 -13.06 -2.27
C PRO A 166 18.24 -14.12 -1.49
N SER A 167 18.44 -14.23 -0.17
CA SER A 167 17.95 -15.31 0.69
C SER A 167 16.53 -15.13 1.25
N SER A 168 15.95 -13.92 1.27
CA SER A 168 14.61 -13.68 1.83
C SER A 168 13.88 -12.53 1.14
N PRO A 169 12.59 -12.64 0.78
CA PRO A 169 11.83 -11.52 0.23
C PRO A 169 11.88 -10.31 1.16
N PHE A 170 12.10 -9.14 0.58
CA PHE A 170 12.10 -7.90 1.33
C PHE A 170 10.73 -7.27 1.23
N ALA A 171 10.14 -6.87 2.36
CA ALA A 171 8.77 -6.43 2.46
C ALA A 171 8.43 -5.38 1.38
N ILE A 172 9.34 -4.45 1.14
CA ILE A 172 9.23 -3.38 0.16
C ILE A 172 9.05 -3.85 -1.30
N GLY A 173 9.53 -5.05 -1.65
CA GLY A 173 9.43 -5.65 -3.00
C GLY A 173 8.00 -5.93 -3.46
N GLY A 174 7.05 -6.01 -2.54
CA GLY A 174 5.62 -6.15 -2.86
C GLY A 174 4.97 -4.89 -3.41
N THR A 175 5.58 -3.71 -3.21
CA THR A 175 4.93 -2.41 -3.46
C THR A 175 4.66 -2.18 -4.96
N LEU A 176 5.69 -2.24 -5.80
CA LEU A 176 5.57 -1.96 -7.23
C LEU A 176 4.85 -3.08 -8.00
N SER A 177 5.02 -4.33 -7.59
CA SER A 177 4.33 -5.47 -8.19
C SER A 177 2.83 -5.41 -7.93
N ALA A 178 2.40 -5.11 -6.69
CA ALA A 178 0.99 -4.85 -6.39
C ALA A 178 0.43 -3.67 -7.19
N ALA A 179 1.19 -2.57 -7.31
CA ALA A 179 0.78 -1.41 -8.09
C ALA A 179 0.60 -1.71 -9.58
N PHE A 180 1.54 -2.45 -10.20
CA PHE A 180 1.39 -2.93 -11.57
C PHE A 180 0.16 -3.81 -11.77
N LEU A 181 -0.12 -4.73 -10.84
CA LEU A 181 -1.27 -5.61 -10.92
C LEU A 181 -2.60 -4.84 -10.82
N LEU A 182 -2.66 -3.80 -9.98
CA LEU A 182 -3.82 -2.90 -9.90
C LEU A 182 -3.97 -2.08 -11.20
N ASP A 183 -2.87 -1.58 -11.76
CA ASP A 183 -2.90 -0.93 -13.08
C ASP A 183 -3.37 -1.88 -14.20
N TYR A 184 -2.93 -3.14 -14.20
CA TYR A 184 -3.43 -4.14 -15.14
C TYR A 184 -4.94 -4.35 -14.98
N TYR A 185 -5.41 -4.56 -13.73
CA TYR A 185 -6.83 -4.73 -13.43
C TYR A 185 -7.66 -3.57 -13.99
N PHE A 186 -7.36 -2.33 -13.61
CA PHE A 186 -8.15 -1.15 -14.02
C PHE A 186 -8.06 -0.84 -15.52
N THR A 187 -7.04 -1.32 -16.23
CA THR A 187 -6.93 -1.16 -17.69
C THR A 187 -7.84 -2.12 -18.45
N PHE A 188 -7.97 -3.36 -17.95
CA PHE A 188 -8.47 -4.50 -18.71
C PHE A 188 -9.71 -5.19 -18.12
N CYS A 189 -10.21 -4.78 -16.95
CA CYS A 189 -11.37 -5.44 -16.35
C CYS A 189 -12.67 -5.33 -17.19
N ASP A 190 -12.75 -4.37 -18.11
CA ASP A 190 -13.84 -4.28 -19.11
C ASP A 190 -13.50 -4.90 -20.47
N ASP A 191 -12.24 -5.25 -20.72
CA ASP A 191 -11.81 -5.89 -21.96
C ASP A 191 -12.27 -7.36 -21.96
N PRO A 192 -13.20 -7.78 -22.84
CA PRO A 192 -13.69 -9.15 -22.83
C PRO A 192 -12.60 -10.21 -23.03
N SER A 193 -11.51 -9.86 -23.73
CA SER A 193 -10.39 -10.78 -24.00
C SER A 193 -9.43 -10.93 -22.83
N ARG A 194 -9.45 -9.99 -21.87
CA ARG A 194 -8.52 -9.95 -20.73
C ARG A 194 -9.21 -9.88 -19.37
N ARG A 195 -10.55 -9.91 -19.33
CA ARG A 195 -11.33 -9.82 -18.09
C ARG A 195 -10.88 -10.83 -17.04
N ASP A 196 -10.64 -12.07 -17.45
CA ASP A 196 -10.21 -13.13 -16.53
C ASP A 196 -8.78 -12.87 -16.00
N ASN A 197 -7.88 -12.40 -16.85
CA ASN A 197 -6.54 -11.97 -16.44
C ASN A 197 -6.59 -10.77 -15.51
N ALA A 198 -7.48 -9.80 -15.76
CA ALA A 198 -7.67 -8.65 -14.90
C ALA A 198 -8.19 -9.08 -13.51
N ALA A 199 -9.19 -9.97 -13.46
CA ALA A 199 -9.68 -10.53 -12.20
C ALA A 199 -8.57 -11.29 -11.45
N LEU A 200 -7.76 -12.07 -12.17
CA LEU A 200 -6.58 -12.72 -11.60
C LEU A 200 -5.54 -11.70 -11.11
N ALA A 201 -5.31 -10.60 -11.82
CA ALA A 201 -4.39 -9.54 -11.40
C ALA A 201 -4.80 -8.93 -10.05
N LEU A 202 -6.10 -8.65 -9.84
CA LEU A 202 -6.62 -8.17 -8.56
C LEU A 202 -6.42 -9.21 -7.43
N ALA A 203 -6.65 -10.49 -7.72
CA ALA A 203 -6.40 -11.56 -6.76
C ALA A 203 -4.91 -11.74 -6.44
N LEU A 204 -4.03 -11.60 -7.44
CA LEU A 204 -2.59 -11.64 -7.26
C LEU A 204 -2.09 -10.44 -6.47
N ALA A 205 -2.61 -9.23 -6.70
CA ALA A 205 -2.25 -8.05 -5.91
C ALA A 205 -2.49 -8.30 -4.42
N ARG A 206 -3.67 -8.85 -4.08
CA ARG A 206 -3.99 -9.27 -2.71
C ARG A 206 -2.98 -10.28 -2.14
N ASN A 207 -2.66 -11.31 -2.91
CA ASN A 207 -1.78 -12.39 -2.46
C ASN A 207 -0.33 -11.93 -2.31
N VAL A 208 0.16 -11.10 -3.23
CA VAL A 208 1.50 -10.50 -3.18
C VAL A 208 1.61 -9.60 -1.96
N THR A 209 0.64 -8.72 -1.70
CA THR A 209 0.66 -7.88 -0.49
C THR A 209 0.73 -8.70 0.79
N TRP A 210 -0.04 -9.79 0.91
CA TRP A 210 0.10 -10.70 2.06
C TRP A 210 1.47 -11.38 2.13
N ARG A 211 2.00 -11.83 0.98
CA ARG A 211 3.29 -12.52 0.90
C ARG A 211 4.46 -11.64 1.36
N TYR A 212 4.34 -10.33 1.11
CA TYR A 212 5.33 -9.30 1.38
C TYR A 212 5.06 -8.50 2.67
N LEU A 213 4.15 -8.98 3.51
CA LEU A 213 3.87 -8.42 4.82
C LEU A 213 4.34 -9.38 5.92
N PRO A 214 5.65 -9.43 6.23
CA PRO A 214 6.23 -10.23 7.32
C PRO A 214 5.91 -9.58 8.67
N LEU A 215 4.66 -9.72 9.06
CA LEU A 215 4.03 -9.06 10.19
C LEU A 215 3.90 -10.04 11.35
N TRP A 216 4.12 -9.59 12.57
CA TRP A 216 3.71 -10.34 13.75
C TRP A 216 2.23 -10.12 14.03
N ALA A 217 1.43 -11.17 13.89
CA ALA A 217 0.00 -11.10 14.17
C ALA A 217 -0.32 -11.01 15.67
N MET A 218 0.60 -11.46 16.51
CA MET A 218 0.51 -11.47 17.96
C MET A 218 1.92 -11.54 18.53
N ASP A 219 2.10 -11.01 19.73
CA ASP A 219 3.25 -11.35 20.55
C ASP A 219 3.10 -12.79 21.06
N SER A 220 4.17 -13.55 20.89
CA SER A 220 4.24 -14.96 21.27
C SER A 220 5.35 -15.24 22.27
N ASP A 221 6.19 -14.25 22.63
CA ASP A 221 7.27 -14.43 23.60
C ASP A 221 6.87 -13.94 24.99
N ARG A 222 6.39 -14.88 25.82
CA ARG A 222 6.04 -14.65 27.23
C ARG A 222 7.17 -14.12 28.12
N TYR A 223 8.39 -14.00 27.62
CA TYR A 223 9.59 -13.58 28.36
C TYR A 223 10.15 -12.24 27.89
N ASP A 224 9.44 -11.52 27.03
CA ASP A 224 9.96 -10.33 26.36
C ASP A 224 10.02 -9.04 27.19
N SER A 225 9.68 -9.11 28.48
CA SER A 225 9.76 -7.97 29.41
C SER A 225 8.93 -6.76 28.95
N ASP A 226 7.69 -7.00 28.54
CA ASP A 226 6.68 -6.02 28.07
C ASP A 226 6.92 -5.49 26.63
N LEU A 227 7.69 -6.21 25.80
CA LEU A 227 8.00 -5.81 24.42
C LEU A 227 7.05 -6.41 23.38
N ASP A 228 5.79 -5.95 23.37
CA ASP A 228 4.79 -6.47 22.45
C ASP A 228 5.12 -6.20 20.95
N SER A 229 5.45 -7.27 20.22
CA SER A 229 5.76 -7.26 18.78
C SER A 229 4.52 -7.18 17.88
N SER A 230 3.31 -7.36 18.42
CA SER A 230 2.07 -7.40 17.64
C SER A 230 1.96 -6.21 16.70
N PHE A 231 1.55 -6.49 15.46
CA PHE A 231 1.36 -5.55 14.37
C PHE A 231 2.60 -4.85 13.82
N LEU A 232 3.79 -5.10 14.37
CA LEU A 232 5.02 -4.60 13.78
C LEU A 232 5.47 -5.50 12.62
N ILE A 233 6.34 -4.94 11.77
CA ILE A 233 6.71 -5.54 10.49
C ILE A 233 8.23 -5.70 10.42
N GLU A 234 8.69 -6.90 10.07
CA GLU A 234 10.09 -7.14 9.72
C GLU A 234 10.41 -6.57 8.32
N PRO A 235 11.61 -6.04 8.06
CA PRO A 235 11.97 -5.62 6.71
C PRO A 235 12.17 -6.83 5.79
N ASN A 236 12.79 -7.88 6.33
CA ASN A 236 12.85 -9.21 5.75
C ASN A 236 13.10 -10.19 6.89
N SER A 237 12.53 -11.39 6.83
CA SER A 237 12.80 -12.45 7.82
C SER A 237 14.16 -13.14 7.56
N GLY A 238 15.11 -12.42 6.97
CA GLY A 238 16.46 -12.87 6.66
C GLY A 238 17.38 -12.76 7.88
N ARG A 239 18.55 -13.39 7.79
CA ARG A 239 19.51 -13.52 8.92
C ARG A 239 19.80 -12.20 9.64
N ASP A 240 19.98 -11.12 8.88
CA ASP A 240 20.46 -9.85 9.43
C ASP A 240 19.33 -8.97 10.02
N TRP A 241 18.06 -9.29 9.73
CA TRP A 241 16.88 -8.57 10.23
C TRP A 241 15.82 -9.43 10.91
N ALA A 242 16.08 -10.72 11.10
CA ALA A 242 15.22 -11.59 11.88
C ALA A 242 14.97 -10.98 13.26
N ALA A 243 13.72 -11.02 13.72
CA ALA A 243 13.31 -10.48 15.01
C ALA A 243 13.45 -8.95 15.15
N LEU A 244 13.52 -8.19 14.04
CA LEU A 244 13.60 -6.72 14.05
C LEU A 244 12.36 -6.07 13.45
N ALA A 245 11.66 -5.21 14.19
CA ALA A 245 10.71 -4.31 13.57
C ALA A 245 11.46 -3.14 12.93
N CYS A 246 11.12 -2.82 11.69
CA CYS A 246 11.78 -1.74 10.95
C CYS A 246 10.77 -0.64 10.64
N ALA A 247 11.21 0.62 10.59
CA ALA A 247 10.43 1.69 9.94
C ALA A 247 10.99 2.03 8.55
N ASN A 248 12.30 1.84 8.38
CA ASN A 248 12.99 2.03 7.11
C ASN A 248 12.46 1.01 6.09
N GLU A 249 12.20 1.45 4.86
CA GLU A 249 11.82 0.58 3.74
C GLU A 249 10.50 -0.24 3.89
N VAL A 250 9.91 -0.40 5.07
CA VAL A 250 8.63 -1.12 5.22
C VAL A 250 7.42 -0.19 5.24
N HIS A 251 7.61 1.12 5.44
CA HIS A 251 6.51 2.08 5.43
C HIS A 251 5.78 2.13 4.07
N TRP A 252 6.45 1.81 2.97
CA TRP A 252 5.82 1.69 1.65
C TRP A 252 4.74 0.61 1.58
N ASN A 253 4.84 -0.42 2.42
CA ASN A 253 3.79 -1.43 2.52
C ASN A 253 2.53 -0.92 3.19
N ILE A 254 2.60 0.15 3.98
CA ILE A 254 1.41 0.79 4.53
C ILE A 254 0.57 1.38 3.39
N ASP A 255 1.20 2.06 2.43
CA ASP A 255 0.53 2.55 1.22
C ASP A 255 0.00 1.38 0.38
N ALA A 256 0.83 0.34 0.12
CA ALA A 256 0.42 -0.80 -0.70
C ALA A 256 -0.77 -1.57 -0.08
N LEU A 257 -0.71 -1.82 1.23
CA LEU A 257 -1.78 -2.46 2.00
C LEU A 257 -3.08 -1.65 1.91
N THR A 258 -2.98 -0.32 2.01
CA THR A 258 -4.13 0.58 1.88
C THR A 258 -4.76 0.50 0.49
N GLN A 259 -3.94 0.62 -0.56
CA GLN A 259 -4.38 0.55 -1.95
C GLN A 259 -5.07 -0.78 -2.27
N VAL A 260 -4.45 -1.89 -1.88
CA VAL A 260 -4.97 -3.22 -2.17
C VAL A 260 -6.23 -3.51 -1.35
N TYR A 261 -6.28 -3.09 -0.08
CA TYR A 261 -7.48 -3.20 0.74
C TYR A 261 -8.69 -2.50 0.09
N VAL A 262 -8.57 -1.24 -0.31
CA VAL A 262 -9.74 -0.49 -0.81
C VAL A 262 -10.30 -1.07 -2.12
N HIS A 263 -9.49 -1.76 -2.92
CA HIS A 263 -9.94 -2.40 -4.15
C HIS A 263 -10.36 -3.87 -3.98
N THR A 264 -9.88 -4.57 -2.95
CA THR A 264 -10.19 -5.98 -2.72
C THR A 264 -11.27 -6.21 -1.65
N GLY A 265 -11.40 -5.29 -0.70
CA GLY A 265 -12.28 -5.42 0.46
C GLY A 265 -11.80 -6.46 1.47
N ASP A 266 -10.52 -6.86 1.46
CA ASP A 266 -9.98 -7.82 2.43
C ASP A 266 -9.88 -7.18 3.83
N GLU A 267 -10.93 -7.34 4.65
CA GLU A 267 -11.00 -6.74 5.99
C GLU A 267 -9.86 -7.14 6.93
N ARG A 268 -9.17 -8.26 6.67
CA ARG A 268 -7.97 -8.62 7.43
C ARG A 268 -6.87 -7.59 7.18
N MET A 269 -6.71 -7.11 5.95
CA MET A 269 -5.72 -6.06 5.63
C MET A 269 -6.02 -4.78 6.39
N ARG A 270 -7.30 -4.39 6.49
CA ARG A 270 -7.73 -3.26 7.30
C ARG A 270 -7.35 -3.45 8.77
N TYR A 271 -7.64 -4.61 9.35
CA TYR A 271 -7.30 -4.90 10.74
C TYR A 271 -5.81 -4.73 11.01
N TYR A 272 -4.96 -5.40 10.22
CA TYR A 272 -3.52 -5.32 10.40
C TYR A 272 -2.98 -3.92 10.11
N LEU A 273 -3.49 -3.23 9.09
CA LEU A 273 -3.15 -1.83 8.82
C LEU A 273 -3.42 -0.96 10.05
N ARG A 274 -4.58 -1.08 10.69
CA ARG A 274 -4.92 -0.31 11.89
C ARG A 274 -3.99 -0.61 13.05
N GLY A 275 -3.65 -1.88 13.27
CA GLY A 275 -2.69 -2.26 14.30
C GLY A 275 -1.28 -1.75 13.99
N ILE A 276 -0.84 -1.84 12.73
CA ILE A 276 0.45 -1.32 12.26
C ILE A 276 0.57 0.17 12.61
N LEU A 277 -0.44 0.96 12.26
CA LEU A 277 -0.47 2.40 12.51
C LEU A 277 -0.50 2.76 14.00
N ASP A 278 -1.13 1.93 14.83
CA ASP A 278 -1.20 2.10 16.29
C ASP A 278 0.16 1.86 16.96
N ARG A 279 0.91 0.88 16.45
CA ARG A 279 2.18 0.42 17.02
C ARG A 279 3.40 1.10 16.41
N TRP A 280 3.26 1.72 15.24
CA TRP A 280 4.35 2.40 14.53
C TRP A 280 5.16 3.41 15.38
N PRO A 281 4.57 4.18 16.31
CA PRO A 281 5.33 5.08 17.19
C PRO A 281 6.43 4.39 18.00
N ALA A 282 6.34 3.07 18.25
CA ALA A 282 7.38 2.31 18.93
C ALA A 282 8.74 2.33 18.20
N LEU A 283 8.74 2.64 16.90
CA LEU A 283 9.90 2.65 16.02
C LEU A 283 10.68 3.97 16.02
N TYR A 284 10.28 4.95 16.83
CA TYR A 284 11.10 6.15 17.03
C TYR A 284 12.47 5.81 17.62
N ARG A 285 13.52 6.45 17.12
CA ARG A 285 14.86 6.36 17.72
C ARG A 285 14.85 6.97 19.12
N PRO A 286 15.75 6.52 20.01
CA PRO A 286 15.94 7.14 21.33
C PRO A 286 16.75 8.44 21.22
N VAL A 287 16.40 9.33 20.29
CA VAL A 287 17.02 10.65 20.11
C VAL A 287 16.08 11.70 20.71
N TYR A 288 16.64 12.60 21.51
CA TYR A 288 15.85 13.64 22.16
C TYR A 288 15.56 14.79 21.19
N GLU A 289 14.32 14.85 20.71
CA GLU A 289 13.77 16.01 20.03
C GLU A 289 12.81 16.74 20.98
N THR A 290 12.76 18.08 20.95
CA THR A 290 11.89 18.81 21.90
C THR A 290 10.40 18.74 21.52
N SER A 291 10.07 18.34 20.28
CA SER A 291 8.72 18.05 19.83
C SER A 291 8.71 17.18 18.56
N LEU A 292 7.58 16.52 18.27
CA LEU A 292 7.36 15.80 17.01
C LEU A 292 7.48 16.72 15.78
N GLU A 293 7.20 18.01 15.91
CA GLU A 293 7.30 18.98 14.82
C GLU A 293 8.75 19.16 14.32
N GLN A 294 9.72 18.98 15.21
CA GLN A 294 11.14 19.11 14.90
C GLN A 294 11.76 17.85 14.32
N ALA A 295 11.14 16.69 14.58
CA ALA A 295 11.62 15.40 14.13
C ALA A 295 11.76 15.34 12.59
N GLY A 296 12.93 14.89 12.15
CA GLY A 296 13.34 14.80 10.74
C GLY A 296 13.01 13.47 10.07
N GLN A 297 13.47 13.33 8.83
CA GLN A 297 13.42 12.07 8.09
C GLN A 297 14.22 10.96 8.77
N ASP A 298 15.20 11.27 9.60
CA ASP A 298 16.01 10.29 10.30
C ASP A 298 15.42 9.90 11.67
N ALA A 299 14.21 10.35 12.04
CA ALA A 299 13.69 10.17 13.40
C ALA A 299 13.36 8.71 13.79
N MET A 300 13.16 7.83 12.81
CA MET A 300 12.75 6.44 13.03
C MET A 300 13.93 5.46 12.90
N THR A 301 13.83 4.31 13.55
CA THR A 301 14.87 3.28 13.54
C THR A 301 14.70 2.28 12.40
N GLU A 302 15.81 1.77 11.89
CA GLU A 302 15.84 0.62 10.98
C GLU A 302 15.63 -0.72 11.71
N GLY A 303 15.69 -0.75 13.04
CA GLY A 303 15.52 -2.00 13.77
C GLY A 303 15.24 -1.76 15.24
N LEU A 304 14.08 -2.25 15.70
CA LEU A 304 13.76 -2.50 17.11
C LEU A 304 13.80 -4.02 17.33
N GLY A 305 14.70 -4.48 18.21
CA GLY A 305 14.88 -5.92 18.46
C GLY A 305 13.90 -6.49 19.48
N PHE A 306 13.32 -7.65 19.18
CA PHE A 306 12.37 -8.34 20.08
C PHE A 306 12.94 -9.55 20.82
N PHE A 307 14.09 -10.06 20.39
CA PHE A 307 14.69 -11.28 20.93
C PHE A 307 16.17 -11.09 21.27
N ASP A 308 16.68 -11.90 22.20
CA ASP A 308 18.12 -11.93 22.51
C ASP A 308 18.88 -12.49 21.31
N GLY A 309 19.81 -11.72 20.76
CA GLY A 309 20.52 -12.03 19.50
C GLY A 309 20.02 -11.25 18.28
N ALA A 310 18.91 -10.50 18.42
CA ALA A 310 18.58 -9.43 17.48
C ALA A 310 19.76 -8.44 17.40
N GLY A 311 20.03 -7.88 16.22
CA GLY A 311 21.20 -7.01 16.00
C GLY A 311 21.38 -5.86 17.00
N PRO A 312 20.35 -5.06 17.34
CA PRO A 312 20.45 -4.04 18.39
C PRO A 312 20.24 -4.58 19.82
N GLY A 313 20.00 -5.89 19.97
CA GLY A 313 19.57 -6.53 21.21
C GLY A 313 18.08 -6.36 21.49
N ARG A 314 17.54 -7.16 22.44
CA ARG A 314 16.16 -7.07 22.89
C ARG A 314 15.86 -5.68 23.46
N GLY A 315 14.81 -5.02 22.96
CA GLY A 315 14.41 -3.65 23.31
C GLY A 315 15.32 -2.55 22.75
N GLY A 316 16.47 -2.93 22.19
CA GLY A 316 17.42 -2.03 21.58
C GLY A 316 16.93 -1.51 20.23
N ARG A 317 17.42 -0.33 19.86
CA ARG A 317 17.14 0.30 18.57
C ARG A 317 18.44 0.63 17.84
N TYR A 318 18.45 0.45 16.52
CA TYR A 318 19.52 1.03 15.71
C TYR A 318 19.49 2.56 15.77
N ASN A 319 20.67 3.17 15.73
CA ASN A 319 20.84 4.63 15.75
C ASN A 319 20.72 5.27 14.36
N TYR A 320 20.32 4.51 13.34
CA TYR A 320 20.03 4.92 11.97
C TYR A 320 18.67 4.37 11.54
N GLY A 321 18.16 4.88 10.43
CA GLY A 321 16.86 4.56 9.86
C GLY A 321 16.20 5.81 9.27
N THR A 322 15.07 5.61 8.59
CA THR A 322 14.32 6.73 8.01
C THR A 322 12.81 6.60 8.21
N ALA A 323 12.15 7.75 8.25
CA ALA A 323 10.74 7.94 8.04
C ALA A 323 10.53 8.54 6.65
N ALA A 324 9.51 8.08 5.94
CA ALA A 324 9.03 8.74 4.74
C ALA A 324 7.59 9.22 4.93
N THR A 325 7.15 10.04 3.98
CA THR A 325 5.73 10.37 3.85
C THR A 325 4.92 9.10 3.60
N LEU A 326 3.65 9.13 3.98
CA LEU A 326 2.65 8.14 3.55
C LEU A 326 1.66 8.82 2.60
N PRO A 327 1.99 8.94 1.29
CA PRO A 327 1.22 9.65 0.27
C PRO A 327 -0.28 9.38 0.26
N LEU A 328 -0.70 8.16 0.59
CA LEU A 328 -2.12 7.79 0.55
C LEU A 328 -2.78 7.81 1.92
N ASN A 329 -2.02 7.66 3.00
CA ASN A 329 -2.58 7.61 4.35
C ASN A 329 -2.62 8.99 5.02
N GLU A 330 -1.60 9.83 4.87
CA GLU A 330 -1.49 11.08 5.63
C GLU A 330 -2.52 12.14 5.19
N PRO A 331 -3.27 12.78 6.14
CA PRO A 331 -4.08 13.95 5.82
C PRO A 331 -3.22 15.13 5.34
N VAL A 332 -3.42 15.52 4.08
CA VAL A 332 -2.60 16.52 3.38
C VAL A 332 -2.90 17.95 3.83
N GLY A 333 -1.85 18.74 4.09
CA GLY A 333 -1.99 20.16 4.39
C GLY A 333 -2.83 20.41 5.65
N ASN A 334 -3.90 21.21 5.55
CA ASN A 334 -4.79 21.51 6.69
C ASN A 334 -5.87 20.45 6.93
N SER A 335 -6.01 19.47 6.04
CA SER A 335 -6.96 18.37 6.17
C SER A 335 -6.81 17.66 7.50
N LYS A 336 -7.93 17.37 8.18
CA LYS A 336 -7.96 16.58 9.43
C LYS A 336 -8.23 15.09 9.21
N LEU A 337 -8.79 14.74 8.05
CA LEU A 337 -9.10 13.37 7.66
C LEU A 337 -8.65 13.10 6.22
N ARG A 338 -7.95 12.00 5.99
CA ARG A 338 -7.70 11.42 4.68
C ARG A 338 -8.68 10.28 4.46
N VAL A 339 -9.49 10.34 3.41
CA VAL A 339 -10.34 9.22 2.99
C VAL A 339 -9.70 8.57 1.77
N VAL A 340 -9.39 7.28 1.86
CA VAL A 340 -8.97 6.48 0.71
C VAL A 340 -10.10 5.52 0.36
N ALA A 341 -10.56 5.57 -0.88
CA ALA A 341 -11.68 4.80 -1.38
C ALA A 341 -11.25 3.93 -2.56
N GLY A 342 -12.01 2.88 -2.83
CA GLY A 342 -11.72 1.94 -3.91
C GLY A 342 -12.93 1.08 -4.24
N ALA A 343 -12.75 0.14 -5.15
CA ALA A 343 -13.86 -0.57 -5.77
C ALA A 343 -14.66 -1.48 -4.81
N ARG A 344 -14.12 -1.75 -3.62
CA ARG A 344 -14.73 -2.64 -2.65
C ARG A 344 -14.80 -2.05 -1.24
N ALA A 345 -13.97 -1.09 -0.89
CA ALA A 345 -13.96 -0.55 0.46
C ALA A 345 -13.41 0.88 0.51
N ALA A 346 -13.52 1.49 1.68
CA ALA A 346 -12.90 2.78 1.98
C ALA A 346 -12.39 2.79 3.43
N ILE A 347 -11.45 3.68 3.72
CA ILE A 347 -10.84 3.86 5.05
C ILE A 347 -10.46 5.31 5.29
N GLY A 348 -10.72 5.79 6.51
CA GLY A 348 -10.30 7.10 6.99
C GLY A 348 -9.01 7.04 7.80
N PHE A 349 -8.10 7.99 7.61
CA PHE A 349 -6.93 8.22 8.46
C PHE A 349 -6.98 9.64 9.00
N CYS A 350 -6.76 9.81 10.29
CA CYS A 350 -6.85 11.10 10.95
C CYS A 350 -5.47 11.59 11.38
N LYS A 351 -5.41 12.83 11.87
CA LYS A 351 -4.21 13.36 12.54
C LYS A 351 -4.58 14.23 13.73
N ASP A 352 -3.61 14.47 14.59
CA ASP A 352 -3.71 15.39 15.73
C ASP A 352 -4.79 14.98 16.76
N GLY A 353 -4.92 13.67 17.06
CA GLY A 353 -5.87 13.18 18.06
C GLY A 353 -7.32 13.15 17.61
N THR A 354 -7.59 13.38 16.32
CA THR A 354 -8.97 13.50 15.85
C THR A 354 -9.62 12.12 15.64
N HIS A 355 -10.73 11.86 16.33
CA HIS A 355 -11.50 10.63 16.13
C HIS A 355 -12.49 10.81 14.97
N SER A 356 -11.99 10.71 13.74
CA SER A 356 -12.76 10.84 12.50
C SER A 356 -12.64 9.59 11.63
N ASP A 357 -13.75 9.17 11.02
CA ASP A 357 -13.86 8.05 10.09
C ASP A 357 -15.00 8.32 9.08
N LEU A 358 -15.39 7.32 8.30
CA LEU A 358 -16.53 7.37 7.40
C LEU A 358 -17.52 6.21 7.62
N ALA A 359 -18.74 6.38 7.12
CA ALA A 359 -19.80 5.38 7.11
C ALA A 359 -20.56 5.37 5.77
N ASP A 360 -21.41 4.36 5.58
CA ASP A 360 -22.37 4.29 4.47
C ASP A 360 -21.71 4.36 3.08
N TYR A 361 -20.50 3.80 2.93
CA TYR A 361 -19.73 3.84 1.69
C TYR A 361 -20.44 3.15 0.54
N ARG A 362 -20.52 3.80 -0.61
CA ARG A 362 -21.12 3.32 -1.88
C ARG A 362 -20.18 3.63 -3.02
N THR A 363 -20.09 2.76 -4.03
CA THR A 363 -19.26 3.01 -5.22
C THR A 363 -19.77 2.24 -6.43
N ASP A 364 -19.50 2.78 -7.62
CA ASP A 364 -19.66 2.08 -8.90
C ASP A 364 -18.44 1.18 -9.25
N GLY A 365 -17.39 1.22 -8.43
CA GLY A 365 -16.14 0.52 -8.67
C GLY A 365 -15.16 1.24 -9.62
N ARG A 366 -15.50 2.44 -10.08
CA ARG A 366 -14.85 3.19 -11.17
C ARG A 366 -14.61 4.66 -10.84
N GLY A 367 -14.48 4.98 -9.56
CA GLY A 367 -14.16 6.33 -9.08
C GLY A 367 -15.37 7.11 -8.57
N ALA A 368 -16.59 6.82 -9.04
CA ALA A 368 -17.77 7.42 -8.45
C ALA A 368 -18.07 6.74 -7.10
N CYS A 369 -18.29 7.54 -6.07
CA CYS A 369 -18.57 7.03 -4.74
C CYS A 369 -19.31 8.02 -3.86
N ALA A 370 -19.92 7.52 -2.78
CA ALA A 370 -20.49 8.35 -1.74
C ALA A 370 -20.18 7.77 -0.36
N PHE A 371 -20.07 8.64 0.64
CA PHE A 371 -19.85 8.27 2.04
C PHE A 371 -20.33 9.37 2.97
N ARG A 372 -20.63 9.00 4.21
CA ARG A 372 -20.95 9.93 5.30
C ARG A 372 -19.74 10.13 6.20
N LEU A 373 -19.45 11.38 6.56
CA LEU A 373 -18.41 11.71 7.53
C LEU A 373 -18.88 11.41 8.96
N VAL A 374 -18.05 10.71 9.72
CA VAL A 374 -18.26 10.45 11.15
C VAL A 374 -17.10 11.08 11.90
N SER A 375 -17.37 12.04 12.79
CA SER A 375 -16.30 12.72 13.53
C SER A 375 -16.81 13.27 14.85
N GLY A 376 -15.92 13.31 15.85
CA GLY A 376 -16.12 14.05 17.10
C GLY A 376 -15.67 15.51 17.05
N LEU A 377 -15.14 15.99 15.92
CA LEU A 377 -14.67 17.38 15.79
C LEU A 377 -15.84 18.38 15.83
N PRO A 378 -15.74 19.45 16.64
CA PRO A 378 -16.69 20.55 16.57
C PRO A 378 -16.43 21.42 15.34
N GLY A 379 -17.50 21.83 14.65
CA GLY A 379 -17.40 22.79 13.55
C GLY A 379 -16.95 22.19 12.22
N GLU A 380 -16.40 23.06 11.36
CA GLU A 380 -15.95 22.69 10.01
C GLU A 380 -14.49 22.24 10.00
N PHE A 381 -14.19 21.28 9.13
CA PHE A 381 -12.85 20.77 8.89
C PHE A 381 -12.67 20.35 7.43
N ASP A 382 -11.42 20.22 7.03
CA ASP A 382 -11.05 19.85 5.67
C ASP A 382 -10.74 18.35 5.59
N VAL A 383 -11.01 17.78 4.42
CA VAL A 383 -10.80 16.35 4.10
C VAL A 383 -10.00 16.24 2.82
N SER A 384 -8.99 15.40 2.83
CA SER A 384 -8.27 14.98 1.63
C SER A 384 -8.79 13.61 1.21
N PHE A 385 -8.99 13.41 -0.08
CA PHE A 385 -9.62 12.21 -0.63
C PHE A 385 -8.76 11.62 -1.74
N SER A 386 -8.71 10.28 -1.82
CA SER A 386 -8.13 9.56 -2.96
C SER A 386 -8.94 8.34 -3.38
N TYR A 387 -8.92 8.07 -4.68
CA TYR A 387 -9.36 6.83 -5.29
C TYR A 387 -8.21 6.30 -6.18
N PRO A 388 -7.25 5.55 -5.62
CA PRO A 388 -6.05 5.12 -6.35
C PRO A 388 -6.38 4.42 -7.67
N TYR A 389 -5.49 4.56 -8.67
CA TYR A 389 -5.60 3.96 -10.02
C TYR A 389 -6.77 4.44 -10.89
N VAL A 390 -7.58 5.40 -10.41
CA VAL A 390 -8.70 5.98 -11.15
C VAL A 390 -8.57 7.48 -11.20
N ASP A 391 -8.73 8.06 -12.39
CA ASP A 391 -8.77 9.50 -12.57
C ASP A 391 -10.13 10.07 -12.16
N ILE A 392 -10.16 10.75 -11.02
CA ILE A 392 -11.36 11.39 -10.47
C ILE A 392 -11.34 12.91 -10.60
N SER A 393 -10.27 13.48 -11.16
CA SER A 393 -10.05 14.93 -11.15
C SER A 393 -11.04 15.74 -12.00
N LYS A 394 -11.90 15.08 -12.78
CA LYS A 394 -13.00 15.72 -13.53
C LYS A 394 -14.37 15.47 -12.92
N LEU A 395 -14.45 14.70 -11.83
CA LEU A 395 -15.72 14.37 -11.20
C LEU A 395 -16.19 15.53 -10.32
N ALA A 396 -17.48 15.87 -10.43
CA ALA A 396 -18.11 16.85 -9.55
C ALA A 396 -18.28 16.28 -8.14
N VAL A 397 -18.23 17.15 -7.13
CA VAL A 397 -18.47 16.77 -5.73
C VAL A 397 -19.77 17.41 -5.25
N ARG A 398 -20.68 16.59 -4.73
CA ARG A 398 -21.92 17.02 -4.07
C ARG A 398 -21.82 16.76 -2.58
N LEU A 399 -22.32 17.71 -1.81
CA LEU A 399 -22.46 17.62 -0.37
C LEU A 399 -23.96 17.63 -0.04
N THR A 400 -24.41 16.67 0.76
CA THR A 400 -25.71 16.71 1.41
C THR A 400 -25.52 16.97 2.91
N ARG A 401 -26.10 18.06 3.39
CA ARG A 401 -26.10 18.48 4.80
C ARG A 401 -27.54 18.81 5.20
N ASP A 402 -28.01 18.26 6.32
CA ASP A 402 -29.38 18.49 6.82
C ASP A 402 -30.48 18.23 5.77
N GLY A 403 -30.27 17.21 4.93
CA GLY A 403 -31.20 16.83 3.84
C GLY A 403 -31.14 17.72 2.59
N GLN A 404 -30.30 18.76 2.58
CA GLN A 404 -30.11 19.63 1.41
C GLN A 404 -28.83 19.27 0.66
N ALA A 405 -28.97 18.92 -0.62
CA ALA A 405 -27.86 18.64 -1.52
C ALA A 405 -27.41 19.91 -2.26
N ARG A 406 -26.10 20.13 -2.33
CA ARG A 406 -25.46 21.18 -3.15
C ARG A 406 -24.18 20.68 -3.79
N THR A 407 -23.85 21.17 -4.98
CA THR A 407 -22.54 20.94 -5.60
C THR A 407 -21.51 21.87 -4.95
N LEU A 408 -20.34 21.33 -4.61
CA LEU A 408 -19.23 22.11 -4.08
C LEU A 408 -18.50 22.83 -5.22
N GLY A 409 -18.18 24.11 -5.00
CA GLY A 409 -17.45 24.95 -5.96
C GLY A 409 -15.93 24.92 -5.77
N ALA A 410 -15.21 25.66 -6.61
CA ALA A 410 -13.75 25.73 -6.61
C ALA A 410 -13.12 26.23 -5.29
N GLU A 411 -13.87 26.99 -4.48
CA GLU A 411 -13.42 27.41 -3.14
C GLU A 411 -13.38 26.26 -2.13
N GLN A 412 -14.16 25.20 -2.37
CA GLN A 412 -14.30 24.05 -1.48
C GLN A 412 -13.71 22.77 -2.07
N VAL A 413 -13.40 22.73 -3.37
CA VAL A 413 -12.80 21.57 -4.01
C VAL A 413 -11.56 21.98 -4.79
N ARG A 414 -10.41 21.41 -4.43
CA ARG A 414 -9.19 21.51 -5.23
C ARG A 414 -8.87 20.17 -5.88
N HIS A 415 -8.59 20.22 -7.17
CA HIS A 415 -8.18 19.09 -7.99
C HIS A 415 -6.67 19.19 -8.23
N PRO A 416 -5.81 18.49 -7.46
CA PRO A 416 -4.36 18.56 -7.63
C PRO A 416 -3.92 17.97 -8.97
N GLU A 417 -3.29 18.77 -9.84
CA GLU A 417 -2.86 18.33 -11.17
C GLU A 417 -1.88 17.15 -11.14
N GLN A 418 -1.04 17.09 -10.11
CA GLN A 418 -0.04 16.05 -9.92
C GLN A 418 -0.61 14.74 -9.34
N SER A 419 -1.86 14.74 -8.88
CA SER A 419 -2.49 13.58 -8.26
C SER A 419 -3.94 13.46 -8.76
N PRO A 420 -4.13 13.01 -10.02
CA PRO A 420 -5.46 12.92 -10.64
C PRO A 420 -6.40 11.94 -9.92
N SER A 421 -5.84 11.05 -9.09
CA SER A 421 -6.60 10.15 -8.24
C SER A 421 -7.11 10.80 -6.95
N SER A 422 -6.89 12.11 -6.75
CA SER A 422 -7.13 12.77 -5.48
C SER A 422 -7.92 14.08 -5.57
N LEU A 423 -8.52 14.48 -4.44
CA LEU A 423 -9.24 15.74 -4.23
C LEU A 423 -8.94 16.31 -2.84
N TYR A 424 -8.94 17.64 -2.71
CA TYR A 424 -9.03 18.31 -1.42
C TYR A 424 -10.42 18.92 -1.26
N LEU A 425 -11.07 18.70 -0.12
CA LEU A 425 -12.44 19.11 0.18
C LEU A 425 -12.45 20.00 1.42
N GLY A 426 -12.95 21.22 1.31
CA GLY A 426 -12.95 22.23 2.36
C GLY A 426 -14.33 22.50 2.99
N GLY A 427 -14.33 22.82 4.28
CA GLY A 427 -15.53 23.29 5.00
C GLY A 427 -16.58 22.20 5.28
N LEU A 428 -16.14 20.96 5.53
CA LEU A 428 -17.01 19.81 5.80
C LEU A 428 -17.29 19.66 7.30
N ARG A 429 -18.35 18.92 7.67
CA ARG A 429 -18.77 18.70 9.06
C ARG A 429 -19.09 17.22 9.30
N ALA A 430 -19.11 16.83 10.57
CA ALA A 430 -19.64 15.53 10.96
C ALA A 430 -21.11 15.39 10.49
N GLY A 431 -21.45 14.22 9.93
CA GLY A 431 -22.78 13.93 9.39
C GLY A 431 -22.97 14.31 7.92
N ASP A 432 -22.08 15.11 7.33
CA ASP A 432 -22.10 15.42 5.90
C ASP A 432 -22.01 14.15 5.05
N VAL A 433 -22.87 14.04 4.03
CA VAL A 433 -22.77 12.99 3.00
C VAL A 433 -22.11 13.58 1.76
N ILE A 434 -20.94 13.05 1.42
CA ILE A 434 -20.16 13.45 0.26
C ILE A 434 -20.42 12.46 -0.86
N GLN A 435 -20.71 12.96 -2.05
CA GLN A 435 -20.79 12.18 -3.29
C GLN A 435 -19.80 12.75 -4.30
N ILE A 436 -18.96 11.90 -4.86
CA ILE A 436 -17.98 12.21 -5.91
C ILE A 436 -18.44 11.48 -7.16
N GLY A 437 -18.67 12.23 -8.25
CA GLY A 437 -19.28 11.70 -9.46
C GLY A 437 -20.77 11.39 -9.31
N GLU A 438 -21.33 10.69 -10.30
CA GLU A 438 -22.73 10.24 -10.29
C GLU A 438 -22.79 8.76 -9.91
N LEU A 439 -23.66 8.42 -8.96
CA LEU A 439 -23.96 7.04 -8.59
C LEU A 439 -25.38 6.68 -9.02
N PRO A 440 -25.61 5.46 -9.54
CA PRO A 440 -26.96 4.91 -9.67
C PRO A 440 -27.69 4.94 -8.31
N ALA A 441 -28.98 5.30 -8.33
CA ALA A 441 -29.79 5.48 -7.12
C ALA A 441 -29.95 4.19 -6.28
N ASP A 442 -29.77 3.03 -6.91
CA ASP A 442 -29.83 1.69 -6.34
C ASP A 442 -28.47 1.16 -5.85
N THR A 443 -27.40 1.98 -5.90
CA THR A 443 -26.09 1.59 -5.38
C THR A 443 -26.18 1.34 -3.88
N THR A 444 -26.07 0.09 -3.48
CA THR A 444 -26.14 -0.32 -2.07
C THR A 444 -24.87 0.08 -1.32
N ALA A 445 -25.02 0.41 -0.03
CA ALA A 445 -23.87 0.57 0.83
C ALA A 445 -23.07 -0.74 0.89
N TYR A 446 -21.75 -0.64 0.78
CA TYR A 446 -20.87 -1.77 0.98
C TYR A 446 -20.98 -2.23 2.43
N ALA A 447 -21.31 -3.51 2.60
CA ALA A 447 -21.26 -4.19 3.88
C ALA A 447 -20.11 -5.22 3.81
N PRO A 448 -19.11 -5.12 4.70
CA PRO A 448 -18.03 -6.10 4.71
C PRO A 448 -18.59 -7.50 4.98
N PRO A 449 -18.07 -8.55 4.32
CA PRO A 449 -18.48 -9.92 4.61
C PRO A 449 -18.16 -10.28 6.06
N ALA A 450 -19.12 -10.88 6.76
CA ALA A 450 -18.88 -11.43 8.08
C ALA A 450 -17.85 -12.57 7.98
N VAL A 451 -16.78 -12.50 8.77
CA VAL A 451 -15.79 -13.58 8.83
C VAL A 451 -16.39 -14.71 9.68
N ALA A 452 -16.82 -15.80 9.04
CA ALA A 452 -17.38 -16.95 9.75
C ALA A 452 -16.28 -17.70 10.54
N PRO A 453 -16.45 -17.91 11.86
CA PRO A 453 -15.57 -18.77 12.67
C PRO A 453 -15.51 -20.23 12.19
N SER A 454 -14.38 -20.90 12.44
CA SER A 454 -14.33 -22.36 12.60
C SER A 454 -14.53 -22.71 14.07
N GLU A 455 -15.66 -23.35 14.40
CA GLU A 455 -16.11 -23.58 15.79
C GLU A 455 -15.71 -24.94 16.40
N ALA A 456 -15.10 -25.85 15.64
CA ALA A 456 -14.93 -27.22 16.12
C ALA A 456 -13.79 -27.37 17.16
N ALA A 457 -14.13 -27.91 18.35
CA ALA A 457 -13.15 -28.38 19.32
C ALA A 457 -12.42 -29.64 18.79
N PRO A 458 -11.13 -29.86 19.12
CA PRO A 458 -10.41 -31.07 18.74
C PRO A 458 -11.09 -32.35 19.27
N ALA A 459 -11.01 -33.44 18.50
CA ALA A 459 -11.57 -34.73 18.89
C ALA A 459 -11.02 -35.19 20.26
N GLY A 460 -11.92 -35.60 21.16
CA GLY A 460 -11.57 -36.06 22.51
C GLY A 460 -11.53 -34.95 23.58
N TRP A 461 -11.73 -33.68 23.21
CA TRP A 461 -11.81 -32.55 24.14
C TRP A 461 -13.26 -32.12 24.34
N ARG A 462 -13.59 -31.63 25.55
CA ARG A 462 -14.86 -30.96 25.83
C ARG A 462 -14.61 -29.51 26.19
N LEU A 463 -15.41 -28.60 25.63
CA LEU A 463 -15.43 -27.21 26.05
C LEU A 463 -16.08 -27.12 27.42
N GLN A 464 -15.43 -26.43 28.36
CA GLN A 464 -15.96 -26.20 29.70
C GLN A 464 -16.13 -24.70 29.92
N THR A 465 -17.38 -24.26 30.07
CA THR A 465 -17.73 -22.88 30.41
C THR A 465 -17.24 -22.55 31.81
N LEU A 466 -16.45 -21.48 31.94
CA LEU A 466 -15.97 -20.95 33.21
C LEU A 466 -16.84 -19.76 33.65
N ALA A 467 -16.96 -19.54 34.96
CA ALA A 467 -17.77 -18.44 35.50
C ALA A 467 -17.25 -17.02 35.16
N ALA A 468 -16.06 -16.92 34.57
CA ALA A 468 -15.40 -15.67 34.18
C ALA A 468 -15.48 -15.39 32.66
N GLU A 469 -16.53 -15.85 31.98
CA GLU A 469 -16.77 -15.50 30.59
C GLU A 469 -17.01 -13.98 30.44
N VAL A 470 -16.03 -13.28 29.88
CA VAL A 470 -16.13 -11.86 29.54
C VAL A 470 -16.65 -11.75 28.11
N THR A 471 -17.77 -11.05 27.94
CA THR A 471 -18.21 -10.65 26.59
C THR A 471 -17.29 -9.54 26.11
N LEU A 472 -16.51 -9.83 25.07
CA LEU A 472 -15.62 -8.84 24.47
C LEU A 472 -16.39 -8.11 23.36
N PRO A 473 -16.46 -6.76 23.38
CA PRO A 473 -17.08 -6.01 22.30
C PRO A 473 -16.37 -6.32 20.97
N ARG A 474 -17.14 -6.50 19.88
CA ARG A 474 -16.65 -6.86 18.53
C ARG A 474 -16.93 -5.78 17.47
N ASP A 475 -17.38 -4.61 17.89
CA ASP A 475 -17.59 -3.48 16.97
C ASP A 475 -16.23 -2.93 16.54
N TRP A 476 -15.89 -3.09 15.26
CA TRP A 476 -14.69 -2.54 14.64
C TRP A 476 -14.53 -1.01 14.74
N ARG A 477 -15.56 -0.30 15.24
CA ARG A 477 -15.56 1.14 15.51
C ARG A 477 -15.35 1.49 17.00
N ASP A 478 -15.44 0.52 17.89
CA ASP A 478 -15.17 0.70 19.33
C ASP A 478 -13.67 0.47 19.59
N THR A 479 -12.96 1.46 20.12
CA THR A 479 -11.52 1.37 20.39
C THR A 479 -11.17 0.48 21.57
N SER A 480 -12.16 0.13 22.41
CA SER A 480 -12.05 -0.89 23.46
C SER A 480 -12.50 -2.27 22.99
N SER A 481 -12.89 -2.39 21.72
CA SER A 481 -13.30 -3.63 21.10
C SER A 481 -12.12 -4.56 20.87
N TYR A 482 -12.40 -5.84 21.06
CA TYR A 482 -11.55 -6.95 20.65
C TYR A 482 -11.98 -7.48 19.27
N ALA A 483 -12.52 -6.60 18.43
CA ALA A 483 -12.76 -6.88 17.02
C ALA A 483 -11.41 -7.25 16.37
N GLY A 484 -11.40 -8.40 15.68
CA GLY A 484 -10.19 -8.93 15.05
C GLY A 484 -9.48 -10.03 15.83
N LEU A 485 -9.83 -10.27 17.10
CA LEU A 485 -9.45 -11.54 17.73
C LEU A 485 -10.08 -12.70 16.95
N VAL A 486 -9.26 -13.63 16.51
CA VAL A 486 -9.76 -14.75 15.71
C VAL A 486 -10.48 -15.72 16.65
N VAL A 487 -11.77 -15.89 16.45
CA VAL A 487 -12.62 -16.95 17.01
C VAL A 487 -12.00 -18.35 16.84
N GLY A 488 -12.38 -19.29 17.70
CA GLY A 488 -11.87 -20.67 17.70
C GLY A 488 -11.00 -21.00 18.91
N LEU A 489 -10.29 -22.12 18.83
CA LEU A 489 -9.39 -22.59 19.89
C LEU A 489 -8.14 -21.70 19.98
N ARG A 490 -7.87 -21.20 21.19
CA ARG A 490 -6.73 -20.35 21.52
C ARG A 490 -6.01 -20.90 22.75
N TRP A 491 -4.83 -20.35 23.00
CA TRP A 491 -4.00 -20.72 24.15
C TRP A 491 -3.55 -19.45 24.86
N ALA A 492 -3.74 -19.40 26.18
CA ALA A 492 -3.19 -18.36 27.04
C ALA A 492 -2.45 -19.04 28.18
N CYS A 493 -1.16 -18.73 28.37
CA CYS A 493 -0.32 -19.32 29.43
C CYS A 493 -0.37 -20.86 29.50
N GLY A 494 -0.43 -21.54 28.34
CA GLY A 494 -0.52 -23.00 28.27
C GLY A 494 -1.91 -23.58 28.57
N VAL A 495 -2.91 -22.74 28.80
CA VAL A 495 -4.31 -23.14 29.00
C VAL A 495 -5.06 -22.95 27.67
N PRO A 496 -5.60 -24.02 27.07
CA PRO A 496 -6.46 -23.87 25.91
C PRO A 496 -7.79 -23.21 26.33
N TYR A 497 -8.20 -22.17 25.62
CA TYR A 497 -9.51 -21.53 25.78
C TYR A 497 -10.20 -21.42 24.43
N GLN A 498 -11.51 -21.53 24.42
CA GLN A 498 -12.31 -21.34 23.22
C GLN A 498 -12.84 -19.91 23.21
N GLN A 499 -12.57 -19.20 22.13
CA GLN A 499 -13.15 -17.89 21.90
C GLN A 499 -14.31 -18.02 20.90
N THR A 500 -15.55 -17.74 21.34
CA THR A 500 -16.75 -17.83 20.51
C THR A 500 -17.42 -16.47 20.33
N GLU A 501 -18.23 -16.33 19.29
CA GLU A 501 -19.17 -15.22 19.18
C GLU A 501 -20.44 -15.57 19.96
N ARG A 502 -21.01 -14.60 20.68
CA ARG A 502 -22.33 -14.76 21.30
C ARG A 502 -23.37 -14.42 20.22
N ALA A 503 -24.27 -15.37 19.97
CA ALA A 503 -25.40 -15.20 19.06
C ALA A 503 -26.40 -14.15 19.57
#